data_AF-A0A924BFS6-F1
#
_entry.id   AF-A0A924BFS6-F1
#
_cell.length_a   1.000
_cell.length_b   1.000
_cell.length_c   1.000
_cell.angle_alpha   90.00
_cell.angle_beta   90.00
_cell.angle_gamma   90.00
#
_symmetry.space_group_name_H-M   'P 1'
#
loop_
_entity.id
_entity.type
_entity.pdbx_description
1 polymer ?
#
loop_
_entity_poly.entity_id
_entity_poly.type
_entity_poly.pdbx_seq_one_letter_code
_entity_poly.pdbx_strand_id
1 'polypeptide(L)' 'MEKFICPICNREVDDNIIPYHKKVEEQILDVIQKTLPRWYDGDNNKKCIDYYRALMINKTIK' A
#
# COMPACT_ATOMS: atom_id res chain seq x y z
N MET A 1 5.67 -1.34 23.52
CA MET A 1 5.57 -1.99 22.20
C MET A 1 5.92 -0.94 21.17
N GLU A 2 6.88 -1.22 20.31
CA GLU A 2 7.23 -0.32 19.20
C GLU A 2 6.11 -0.38 18.17
N LYS A 3 5.63 0.79 17.73
CA LYS A 3 4.55 0.86 16.76
C LYS A 3 5.11 0.66 15.36
N PHE A 4 4.68 -0.39 14.65
CA PHE A 4 5.02 -0.56 13.24
C PHE A 4 4.15 0.36 12.36
N ILE A 5 4.80 1.26 11.62
CA ILE A 5 4.16 2.06 10.58
C ILE A 5 4.41 1.41 9.23
N CYS A 6 3.34 1.08 8.51
CA CYS A 6 3.46 0.51 7.18
C CYS A 6 4.05 1.52 6.18
N PRO A 7 5.14 1.21 5.46
CA PRO A 7 5.77 2.15 4.53
C PRO A 7 4.93 2.43 3.27
N ILE A 8 3.96 1.56 2.95
CA ILE A 8 3.11 1.66 1.77
C ILE A 8 1.93 2.60 2.05
N CYS A 9 1.10 2.24 3.03
CA CYS A 9 -0.12 2.99 3.37
C CYS A 9 0.06 4.06 4.47
N ASN A 10 1.23 4.10 5.13
CA ASN A 10 1.57 5.04 6.20
C ASN A 10 0.60 4.99 7.40
N ARG A 11 0.05 3.81 7.71
CA ARG A 11 -0.82 3.56 8.86
C ARG A 11 -0.10 2.75 9.94
N GLU A 12 -0.50 2.98 11.18
CA GLU A 12 -0.14 2.11 12.31
C GLU A 12 -0.84 0.76 12.15
N VAL A 13 -0.09 -0.32 12.33
CA VAL A 13 -0.57 -1.69 12.17
C VAL A 13 -0.31 -2.45 13.46
N ASP A 14 -1.31 -3.19 13.93
CA ASP A 14 -1.17 -4.09 15.07
C ASP A 14 -0.16 -5.20 14.76
N ASP A 15 0.74 -5.46 15.70
CA ASP A 15 1.82 -6.45 15.56
C ASP A 15 1.31 -7.83 15.14
N ASN A 16 0.13 -8.23 15.61
CA ASN A 16 -0.48 -9.53 15.31
C ASN A 16 -0.89 -9.69 13.84
N ILE A 17 -1.10 -8.57 13.13
CA ILE A 17 -1.56 -8.59 11.74
C ILE A 17 -0.51 -8.08 10.75
N ILE A 18 0.69 -7.69 11.20
CA ILE A 18 1.76 -7.18 10.32
C ILE A 18 2.01 -8.08 9.10
N PRO A 19 2.17 -9.41 9.24
CA PRO A 19 2.43 -10.27 8.08
C PRO A 19 1.28 -10.26 7.07
N TYR A 20 0.04 -10.27 7.55
CA TYR A 20 -1.14 -10.23 6.72
C TYR A 20 -1.29 -8.87 6.03
N HIS A 21 -1.09 -7.78 6.76
CA HIS A 21 -1.12 -6.43 6.23
C HIS A 21 -0.11 -6.26 5.10
N LYS A 22 1.16 -6.65 5.30
CA LYS A 22 2.20 -6.59 4.25
C LYS A 22 1.78 -7.34 2.99
N LYS A 23 1.28 -8.56 3.14
CA LYS A 23 0.85 -9.39 2.00
C LYS A 23 -0.31 -8.77 1.22
N VAL A 24 -1.30 -8.21 1.91
CA VAL A 24 -2.43 -7.55 1.26
C VAL A 24 -1.98 -6.29 0.52
N GLU A 25 -1.12 -5.47 1.13
CA GLU A 25 -0.58 -4.26 0.52
C GLU A 25 0.24 -4.57 -0.74
N GLU A 26 1.06 -5.63 -0.71
CA GLU A 26 1.77 -6.15 -1.90
C GLU A 26 0.81 -6.58 -3.01
N GLN A 27 -0.24 -7.35 -2.67
CA GLN A 27 -1.24 -7.79 -3.65
C GLN A 27 -1.96 -6.61 -4.31
N ILE A 28 -2.29 -5.57 -3.54
CA ILE A 28 -2.94 -4.38 -4.08
C ILE A 28 -2.02 -3.65 -5.06
N LEU A 29 -0.74 -3.46 -4.72
CA LEU A 29 0.24 -2.86 -5.62
C LEU A 29 0.40 -3.70 -6.90
N ASP A 30 0.42 -5.02 -6.78
CA ASP A 30 0.52 -5.96 -7.90
C ASP A 30 -0.68 -5.82 -8.86
N VAL A 31 -1.88 -5.65 -8.32
CA VAL A 31 -3.10 -5.39 -9.10
C VAL A 31 -3.06 -4.03 -9.79
N ILE A 32 -2.64 -2.98 -9.08
CA ILE A 32 -2.51 -1.63 -9.66
C ILE A 32 -1.51 -1.64 -10.81
N GLN A 33 -0.37 -2.29 -10.63
CA GLN A 33 0.68 -2.41 -11.64
C GLN A 33 0.20 -3.18 -12.87
N LYS A 34 -0.50 -4.31 -12.69
CA LYS A 34 -1.10 -5.08 -13.80
C LYS A 34 -2.15 -4.27 -14.56
N THR A 35 -2.91 -3.43 -13.86
CA THR A 35 -3.95 -2.59 -14.45
C THR A 35 -3.35 -1.40 -15.21
N LEU A 36 -2.23 -0.86 -14.73
CA LEU A 36 -1.58 0.33 -15.27
C LEU A 36 -0.10 0.08 -15.56
N PRO A 37 0.25 -0.74 -16.58
CA PRO A 37 1.63 -1.14 -16.84
C PRO A 37 2.58 0.04 -17.13
N ARG A 38 2.03 1.16 -17.65
CA ARG A 38 2.79 2.39 -17.94
C ARG A 38 3.25 3.14 -16.68
N TRP A 39 2.75 2.75 -15.51
CA TRP A 39 3.13 3.35 -14.23
C TRP A 39 4.31 2.64 -13.57
N TYR A 40 4.76 1.53 -14.15
CA TYR A 40 5.98 0.87 -13.76
C TYR A 40 7.18 1.75 -14.09
N ASP A 41 7.83 2.30 -13.07
CA ASP A 41 9.02 3.14 -13.17
C ASP A 41 10.30 2.44 -12.66
N GLY A 42 10.24 1.12 -12.44
CA GLY A 42 11.35 0.31 -11.92
C GLY A 42 11.22 0.08 -10.41
N ASP A 43 12.31 0.25 -9.68
CA ASP A 43 12.47 -0.21 -8.29
C ASP A 43 11.45 0.33 -7.28
N ASN A 44 10.90 1.52 -7.51
CA ASN A 44 10.13 2.21 -6.48
C ASN A 44 8.62 2.22 -6.72
N ASN A 45 8.14 1.81 -7.89
CA ASN A 45 6.71 1.78 -8.23
C ASN A 45 5.95 3.03 -7.74
N LYS A 46 6.59 4.20 -7.86
CA LYS A 46 6.21 5.37 -7.04
C LYS A 46 4.80 5.83 -7.36
N LYS A 47 4.42 5.79 -8.63
CA LYS A 47 3.07 6.12 -9.10
C LYS A 47 2.00 5.16 -8.57
N CYS A 48 2.31 3.87 -8.47
CA CYS A 48 1.39 2.88 -7.89
C CYS A 48 1.18 3.14 -6.40
N ILE A 49 2.25 3.43 -5.66
CA ILE A 49 2.21 3.76 -4.23
C ILE A 49 1.44 5.06 -4.00
N ASP A 50 1.71 6.11 -4.78
CA ASP A 50 1.03 7.41 -4.66
C ASP A 50 -0.48 7.27 -4.95
N TYR A 51 -0.84 6.52 -5.99
CA TYR A 51 -2.23 6.22 -6.30
C TYR A 51 -2.92 5.44 -5.19
N TYR A 52 -2.24 4.41 -4.67
CA TYR A 52 -2.75 3.62 -3.57
C TYR A 52 -2.96 4.46 -2.29
N ARG A 53 -2.02 5.35 -1.96
CA ARG A 53 -2.17 6.30 -0.85
C ARG A 53 -3.38 7.21 -1.06
N ALA A 54 -3.59 7.72 -2.28
CA ALA A 54 -4.76 8.54 -2.60
C ALA A 54 -6.07 7.75 -2.42
N LEU A 55 -6.13 6.47 -2.80
CA LEU A 55 -7.27 5.60 -2.55
C LEU A 55 -7.56 5.45 -1.05
N MET A 56 -6.52 5.32 -0.23
CA MET A 56 -6.66 5.17 1.22
C MET A 56 -7.12 6.46 1.91
N ILE A 57 -6.64 7.63 1.46
CA ILE A 57 -7.10 8.94 1.96
C ILE A 57 -8.56 9.19 1.58
N ASN A 58 -8.94 8.86 0.35
CA ASN A 58 -10.30 9.06 -0.16
C ASN A 58 -11.32 8.01 0.32
N LYS A 59 -10.87 6.90 0.94
CA LYS A 59 -11.74 5.98 1.67
C LYS A 59 -12.17 6.62 3.00
N THR A 60 -12.98 7.68 2.93
CA THR A 60 -13.80 8.10 4.06
C THR A 60 -14.93 7.08 4.19
N ILE A 61 -14.71 6.05 5.01
CA ILE A 61 -15.80 5.18 5.46
C ILE A 61 -16.56 6.01 6.51
N LYS A 62 -17.70 6.57 6.12
CA LYS A 62 -18.68 7.14 7.06
C LYS A 62 -19.43 6.02 7.75
#